data_AF-A0A957RBY3-F1
#
_entry.id   AF-A0A957RBY3-F1
#
_cell.length_a   1.000
_cell.length_b   1.000
_cell.length_c   1.000
_cell.angle_alpha   90.00
_cell.angle_beta   90.00
_cell.angle_gamma   90.00
#
_symmetry.space_group_name_H-M   'P 1'
#
loop_
_entity.id
_entity.type
_entity.pdbx_description
1 polymer ?
#
loop_
_entity_poly.entity_id
_entity_poly.type
_entity_poly.pdbx_seq_one_letter_code
_entity_poly.pdbx_strand_id
1 'polypeptide(L)'
;WDAVEAGEPGATLEDLRWYMASYASVRAGELSQIHRDYAHSRPYYLAFFFLVQEDDPLWSRMRGLINPMLSYYWVNAWRELGLNAGNPSLSATTPAEIAVRAATHETQELCSLWYAMSNALAEVNPGLLRRVASQIRLNRGESPMYAQVADSLEQMLMQ
;
A
#
# COMPACT_ATOMS: atom_id res chain seq x y z
N TRP A 1 -21.30 -1.72 -16.41
CA TRP A 1 -22.21 -2.31 -15.41
C TRP A 1 -23.30 -3.07 -16.15
N ASP A 2 -23.99 -2.39 -17.07
CA ASP A 2 -25.04 -2.97 -17.92
C ASP A 2 -24.61 -4.24 -18.67
N ALA A 3 -23.39 -4.30 -19.24
CA ALA A 3 -22.87 -5.50 -19.91
C ALA A 3 -22.66 -6.69 -18.96
N VAL A 4 -22.34 -6.43 -17.69
CA VAL A 4 -22.22 -7.48 -16.65
C VAL A 4 -23.61 -7.95 -16.24
N GLU A 5 -24.56 -7.03 -16.04
CA GLU A 5 -25.96 -7.36 -15.73
C GLU A 5 -26.64 -8.15 -16.86
N ALA A 6 -26.32 -7.81 -18.11
CA ALA A 6 -26.82 -8.51 -19.29
C ALA A 6 -26.14 -9.87 -19.54
N GLY A 7 -25.10 -10.22 -18.77
CA GLY A 7 -24.36 -11.47 -18.91
C GLY A 7 -23.64 -11.59 -20.26
N GLU A 8 -23.15 -10.47 -20.81
CA GLU A 8 -22.49 -10.48 -22.11
C GLU A 8 -21.21 -11.33 -22.08
N PRO A 9 -20.90 -12.08 -23.16
CA PRO A 9 -19.66 -12.85 -23.25
C PRO A 9 -18.42 -11.95 -23.06
N GLY A 10 -17.62 -12.22 -22.03
CA GLY A 10 -16.41 -11.44 -21.71
C GLY A 10 -16.64 -10.22 -20.82
N ALA A 11 -17.86 -10.00 -20.31
CA ALA A 11 -18.19 -8.97 -19.32
C ALA A 11 -18.45 -9.61 -17.95
N THR A 12 -17.50 -10.38 -17.43
CA THR A 12 -17.67 -11.03 -16.12
C THR A 12 -17.45 -10.04 -14.97
N LEU A 13 -17.94 -10.39 -13.79
CA LEU A 13 -17.63 -9.63 -12.57
C LEU A 13 -16.11 -9.60 -12.30
N GLU A 14 -15.38 -10.66 -12.65
CA GLU A 14 -13.93 -10.71 -12.53
C GLU A 14 -13.25 -9.68 -13.45
N ASP A 15 -13.72 -9.57 -14.70
CA ASP A 15 -13.21 -8.57 -15.65
C ASP A 15 -13.47 -7.16 -15.14
N LEU A 16 -14.68 -6.89 -14.62
CA LEU A 16 -15.02 -5.60 -14.03
C LEU A 16 -14.09 -5.26 -12.85
N ARG A 17 -13.87 -6.20 -11.92
CA ARG A 17 -12.97 -6.01 -10.78
C ARG A 17 -11.54 -5.74 -11.24
N TRP A 18 -11.08 -6.44 -12.26
CA TRP A 18 -9.77 -6.20 -12.87
C TRP A 18 -9.66 -4.80 -13.50
N TYR A 19 -10.67 -4.35 -14.24
CA TYR A 19 -10.72 -3.00 -14.78
C TYR A 19 -10.72 -1.94 -13.68
N MET A 20 -11.50 -2.14 -12.61
CA MET A 20 -11.54 -1.20 -11.48
C MET A 20 -10.21 -1.11 -10.74
N ALA A 21 -9.54 -2.25 -10.48
CA ALA A 21 -8.21 -2.24 -9.86
C ALA A 21 -7.16 -1.60 -10.78
N SER A 22 -7.22 -1.86 -12.09
CA SER A 22 -6.36 -1.20 -13.08
C SER A 22 -6.59 0.31 -13.11
N TYR A 23 -7.84 0.75 -13.08
CA TYR A 23 -8.18 2.17 -13.04
C TYR A 23 -7.64 2.84 -11.77
N ALA A 24 -7.85 2.21 -10.62
CA ALA A 24 -7.38 2.70 -9.34
C ALA A 24 -5.85 2.86 -9.32
N SER A 25 -5.09 1.87 -9.84
CA SER A 25 -3.64 1.96 -9.89
C SER A 25 -3.13 3.08 -10.81
N VAL A 26 -3.74 3.25 -11.99
CA VAL A 26 -3.40 4.32 -12.92
C VAL A 26 -3.70 5.70 -12.32
N ARG A 27 -4.89 5.89 -11.73
CA ARG A 27 -5.26 7.17 -11.11
C ARG A 27 -4.39 7.52 -9.91
N ALA A 28 -4.05 6.53 -9.08
CA ALA A 28 -3.11 6.70 -7.97
C ALA A 28 -1.74 7.19 -8.47
N GLY A 29 -1.23 6.58 -9.55
CA GLY A 29 0.02 6.97 -10.19
C GLY A 29 -0.03 8.36 -10.82
N GLU A 30 -1.08 8.67 -11.58
CA GLU A 30 -1.26 9.97 -12.22
C GLU A 30 -1.28 11.11 -11.20
N LEU A 31 -2.11 10.99 -10.16
CA LEU A 31 -2.23 12.02 -9.12
C LEU A 31 -0.92 12.19 -8.34
N SER A 32 -0.30 11.09 -7.91
CA SER A 32 0.91 11.18 -7.08
C SER A 32 2.19 11.52 -7.86
N GLN A 33 2.36 11.02 -9.07
CA GLN A 33 3.61 11.15 -9.83
C GLN A 33 3.61 12.35 -10.78
N ILE A 34 2.46 12.67 -11.38
CA ILE A 34 2.36 13.76 -12.35
C ILE A 34 1.89 15.03 -11.65
N HIS A 35 0.75 14.97 -10.95
CA HIS A 35 0.16 16.13 -10.31
C HIS A 35 0.74 16.46 -8.93
N ARG A 36 1.50 15.53 -8.34
CA ARG A 36 2.02 15.64 -6.96
C ARG A 36 0.93 15.87 -5.92
N ASP A 37 -0.28 15.40 -6.22
CA ASP A 37 -1.43 15.45 -5.34
C ASP A 37 -1.49 14.17 -4.50
N TYR A 38 -0.61 14.10 -3.50
CA TYR A 38 -0.45 12.92 -2.66
C TYR A 38 -1.72 12.62 -1.86
N ALA A 39 -2.36 13.66 -1.32
CA ALA A 39 -3.56 13.51 -0.51
C ALA A 39 -4.72 12.90 -1.31
N HIS A 40 -5.03 13.43 -2.50
CA HIS A 40 -6.11 12.88 -3.33
C HIS A 40 -5.72 11.59 -4.06
N SER A 41 -4.43 11.23 -4.12
CA SER A 41 -4.02 9.92 -4.63
C SER A 41 -4.32 8.76 -3.66
N ARG A 42 -4.32 9.00 -2.33
CA ARG A 42 -4.46 7.94 -1.32
C ARG A 42 -5.73 7.09 -1.46
N PRO A 43 -6.94 7.65 -1.69
CA PRO A 43 -8.14 6.84 -1.87
C PRO A 43 -8.02 5.84 -3.03
N TYR A 44 -7.28 6.17 -4.08
CA TYR A 44 -7.07 5.25 -5.21
C TYR A 44 -6.09 4.11 -4.88
N TYR A 45 -5.05 4.37 -4.08
CA TYR A 45 -4.21 3.30 -3.53
C TYR A 45 -5.05 2.37 -2.64
N LEU A 46 -5.85 2.92 -1.73
CA LEU A 46 -6.71 2.13 -0.84
C LEU A 46 -7.76 1.34 -1.62
N ALA A 47 -8.37 1.92 -2.66
CA ALA A 47 -9.31 1.21 -3.53
C ALA A 47 -8.64 0.04 -4.27
N PHE A 48 -7.40 0.22 -4.75
CA PHE A 48 -6.62 -0.87 -5.31
C PHE A 48 -6.40 -2.00 -4.29
N PHE A 49 -5.94 -1.68 -3.07
CA PHE A 49 -5.70 -2.70 -2.05
C PHE A 49 -6.98 -3.36 -1.55
N PHE A 50 -8.10 -2.64 -1.49
CA PHE A 50 -9.40 -3.20 -1.16
C PHE A 50 -9.83 -4.27 -2.17
N LEU A 51 -9.61 -4.02 -3.46
CA LEU A 51 -9.98 -4.95 -4.53
C LEU A 51 -9.06 -6.17 -4.62
N VAL A 52 -7.76 -6.00 -4.33
CA VAL A 52 -6.71 -7.01 -4.51
C VAL A 52 -6.36 -7.69 -3.17
N GLN A 53 -7.09 -8.76 -2.84
CA GLN A 53 -6.96 -9.52 -1.58
C GLN A 53 -6.28 -10.87 -1.78
N GLU A 54 -5.48 -11.34 -0.82
CA GLU A 54 -4.57 -12.50 -0.96
C GLU A 54 -5.23 -13.81 -1.44
N ASP A 55 -6.46 -14.07 -1.01
CA ASP A 55 -7.23 -15.28 -1.36
C ASP A 55 -8.18 -15.07 -2.55
N ASP A 56 -8.01 -14.00 -3.32
CA ASP A 56 -8.83 -13.64 -4.47
C ASP A 56 -8.12 -13.92 -5.82
N PRO A 57 -8.82 -14.40 -6.87
CA PRO A 57 -8.23 -14.58 -8.20
C PRO A 57 -7.48 -13.35 -8.74
N LEU A 58 -7.96 -12.15 -8.41
CA LEU A 58 -7.35 -10.90 -8.83
C LEU A 58 -5.94 -10.70 -8.25
N TRP A 59 -5.64 -11.27 -7.08
CA TRP A 59 -4.31 -11.20 -6.47
C TRP A 59 -3.22 -11.77 -7.36
N SER A 60 -3.45 -12.96 -7.89
CA SER A 60 -2.47 -13.62 -8.75
C SER A 60 -2.25 -12.83 -10.05
N ARG A 61 -3.33 -12.26 -10.60
CA ARG A 61 -3.27 -11.41 -11.80
C ARG A 61 -2.56 -10.07 -11.56
N MET A 62 -2.71 -9.48 -10.37
CA MET A 62 -2.14 -8.17 -10.02
C MET A 62 -0.85 -8.24 -9.19
N ARG A 63 -0.32 -9.43 -8.92
CA ARG A 63 0.81 -9.65 -8.00
C ARG A 63 2.01 -8.74 -8.28
N GLY A 64 2.31 -8.51 -9.56
CA GLY A 64 3.42 -7.65 -9.98
C GLY A 64 3.27 -6.18 -9.58
N LEU A 65 2.05 -5.71 -9.29
CA LEU A 65 1.75 -4.33 -8.92
C LEU A 65 1.62 -4.12 -7.41
N ILE A 66 1.41 -5.17 -6.62
CA ILE A 66 1.14 -5.04 -5.17
C ILE A 66 2.28 -4.34 -4.45
N ASN A 67 3.51 -4.83 -4.61
CA ASN A 67 4.68 -4.23 -3.96
C ASN A 67 4.98 -2.82 -4.46
N PRO A 68 5.02 -2.55 -5.79
CA PRO A 68 5.16 -1.18 -6.28
C PRO A 68 4.10 -0.23 -5.72
N MET A 69 2.82 -0.61 -5.76
CA MET A 69 1.73 0.21 -5.24
C MET A 69 1.92 0.52 -3.75
N LEU A 70 2.31 -0.47 -2.95
CA LEU A 70 2.52 -0.29 -1.52
C LEU A 70 3.74 0.58 -1.22
N SER A 71 4.84 0.39 -1.95
CA SER A 71 6.02 1.23 -1.84
C SER A 71 5.69 2.68 -2.15
N TYR A 72 4.98 2.96 -3.26
CA TYR A 72 4.57 4.32 -3.61
C TYR A 72 3.61 4.92 -2.58
N TYR A 73 2.63 4.14 -2.12
CA TYR A 73 1.67 4.59 -1.11
C TYR A 73 2.39 5.17 0.10
N TRP A 74 3.35 4.45 0.71
CA TRP A 74 4.08 4.98 1.86
C TRP A 74 5.16 6.01 1.52
N VAL A 75 5.88 5.86 0.41
CA VAL A 75 6.91 6.83 -0.03
C VAL A 75 6.32 8.22 -0.29
N ASN A 76 5.05 8.29 -0.72
CA ASN A 76 4.37 9.56 -0.92
C ASN A 76 4.26 10.39 0.38
N ALA A 77 4.34 9.79 1.57
CA ALA A 77 4.38 10.52 2.84
C ALA A 77 5.61 11.43 2.97
N TRP A 78 6.80 10.94 2.57
CA TRP A 78 8.01 11.78 2.50
C TRP A 78 7.82 12.95 1.53
N ARG A 79 7.24 12.66 0.36
CA ARG A 79 7.09 13.65 -0.70
C ARG A 79 6.09 14.74 -0.33
N GLU A 80 5.02 14.37 0.37
CA GLU A 80 4.02 15.31 0.86
C GLU A 80 4.56 16.27 1.89
N LEU A 81 5.47 15.80 2.75
CA LEU A 81 6.14 16.61 3.76
C LEU A 81 7.40 17.33 3.21
N GLY A 82 7.70 17.20 1.92
CA GLY A 82 8.89 17.81 1.30
C GLY A 82 10.23 17.18 1.70
N LEU A 83 10.22 16.01 2.32
CA LEU A 83 11.40 15.29 2.85
C LEU A 83 12.16 14.52 1.74
N ASN A 84 12.67 15.25 0.74
CA ASN A 84 13.27 14.64 -0.45
C ASN A 84 14.63 13.96 -0.19
N ALA A 85 15.44 14.49 0.74
CA ALA A 85 16.80 14.00 1.00
C ALA A 85 16.84 12.62 1.70
N GLY A 86 15.74 12.20 2.35
CA GLY A 86 15.63 10.91 3.04
C GLY A 86 14.68 9.93 2.35
N ASN A 87 14.18 10.27 1.16
CA ASN A 87 13.12 9.51 0.51
C ASN A 87 13.63 8.12 0.05
N PRO A 88 12.97 7.01 0.45
CA PRO A 88 13.36 5.68 0.00
C PRO A 88 13.38 5.51 -1.52
N SER A 89 14.36 4.77 -2.03
CA SER A 89 14.43 4.44 -3.45
C SER A 89 13.44 3.32 -3.78
N LEU A 90 12.51 3.62 -4.68
CA LEU A 90 11.46 2.67 -5.08
C LEU A 90 11.99 1.45 -5.86
N SER A 91 13.20 1.54 -6.42
CA SER A 91 13.84 0.42 -7.13
C SER A 91 14.70 -0.47 -6.22
N ALA A 92 15.05 0.01 -5.02
CA ALA A 92 16.03 -0.65 -4.16
C ALA A 92 15.55 -0.88 -2.72
N THR A 93 14.37 -0.38 -2.35
CA THR A 93 13.83 -0.49 -0.99
C THR A 93 12.52 -1.25 -0.99
N THR A 94 12.46 -2.31 -0.20
CA THR A 94 11.25 -3.13 -0.04
C THR A 94 10.20 -2.41 0.82
N PRO A 95 8.90 -2.76 0.71
CA PRO A 95 7.88 -2.20 1.58
C PRO A 95 8.18 -2.36 3.09
N ALA A 96 8.78 -3.49 3.49
CA ALA A 96 9.20 -3.72 4.87
C ALA A 96 10.27 -2.72 5.34
N GLU A 97 11.26 -2.44 4.50
CA GLU A 97 12.28 -1.43 4.82
C GLU A 97 11.73 -0.01 4.80
N ILE A 98 10.79 0.30 3.89
CA ILE A 98 10.07 1.59 3.88
C ILE A 98 9.30 1.78 5.18
N ALA A 99 8.55 0.77 5.62
CA ALA A 99 7.79 0.81 6.87
C ALA A 99 8.70 1.10 8.08
N VAL A 100 9.82 0.38 8.20
CA VAL A 100 10.79 0.62 9.29
C VAL A 100 11.36 2.04 9.21
N ARG A 101 11.79 2.48 8.03
CA ARG A 101 12.33 3.83 7.84
C ARG A 101 11.33 4.93 8.19
N ALA A 102 10.05 4.75 7.87
CA ALA A 102 9.00 5.71 8.22
C ALA A 102 8.73 5.72 9.72
N ALA A 103 8.57 4.54 10.32
CA ALA A 103 8.20 4.38 11.72
C ALA A 103 9.28 4.86 12.69
N THR A 104 10.56 4.81 12.27
CA THR A 104 11.71 5.19 13.10
C THR A 104 12.36 6.49 12.63
N HIS A 105 11.66 7.29 11.83
CA HIS A 105 12.21 8.54 11.32
C HIS A 105 12.32 9.60 12.43
N GLU A 106 13.28 10.51 12.33
CA GLU A 106 13.45 11.62 13.29
C GLU A 106 12.31 12.65 13.22
N THR A 107 11.72 12.81 12.04
CA THR A 107 10.58 13.71 11.79
C THR A 107 9.27 13.07 12.26
N GLN A 108 8.77 13.52 13.40
CA GLN A 108 7.54 12.98 14.01
C GLN A 108 6.29 13.10 13.12
N GLU A 109 6.22 14.13 12.28
CA GLU A 109 5.13 14.34 11.32
C GLU A 109 5.05 13.21 10.28
N LEU A 110 6.21 12.73 9.83
CA LEU A 110 6.29 11.59 8.91
C LEU A 110 5.83 10.30 9.60
N CYS A 111 6.30 10.04 10.82
CA CYS A 111 5.88 8.89 11.60
C CYS A 111 4.35 8.88 11.79
N SER A 112 3.78 10.05 12.12
CA SER A 112 2.34 10.22 12.34
C SER A 112 1.53 10.03 11.07
N LEU A 113 1.98 10.61 9.95
CA LEU A 113 1.31 10.45 8.66
C LEU A 113 1.37 8.98 8.18
N TRP A 114 2.55 8.36 8.26
CA TRP A 114 2.71 6.94 7.92
C TRP A 114 1.84 6.04 8.80
N TYR A 115 1.72 6.33 10.09
CA TYR A 115 0.85 5.60 11.00
C TYR A 115 -0.62 5.71 10.58
N ALA A 116 -1.11 6.91 10.27
CA ALA A 116 -2.48 7.11 9.77
C ALA A 116 -2.72 6.36 8.45
N MET A 117 -1.77 6.43 7.51
CA MET A 117 -1.84 5.72 6.25
C MET A 117 -1.85 4.20 6.42
N SER A 118 -1.08 3.67 7.37
CA SER A 118 -1.02 2.24 7.67
C SER A 118 -2.28 1.72 8.36
N ASN A 119 -2.93 2.52 9.22
CA ASN A 119 -4.24 2.17 9.77
C ASN A 119 -5.31 2.12 8.68
N ALA A 120 -5.36 3.12 7.80
CA ALA A 120 -6.30 3.09 6.66
C ALA A 120 -6.05 1.87 5.75
N LEU A 121 -4.79 1.44 5.61
CA LEU A 121 -4.47 0.20 4.89
C LEU A 121 -4.93 -1.05 5.67
N ALA A 122 -4.80 -1.07 6.99
CA ALA A 122 -5.28 -2.16 7.85
C ALA A 122 -6.78 -2.38 7.69
N GLU A 123 -7.56 -1.28 7.61
CA GLU A 123 -9.01 -1.32 7.43
C GLU A 123 -9.43 -1.98 6.11
N VAL A 124 -8.69 -1.74 5.01
CA VAL A 124 -9.08 -2.24 3.68
C VAL A 124 -8.38 -3.54 3.27
N ASN A 125 -7.18 -3.82 3.81
CA ASN A 125 -6.39 -4.99 3.47
C ASN A 125 -5.46 -5.40 4.64
N PRO A 126 -6.02 -5.99 5.70
CA PRO A 126 -5.24 -6.42 6.88
C PRO A 126 -4.24 -7.53 6.53
N GLY A 127 -4.52 -8.34 5.51
CA GLY A 127 -3.62 -9.38 5.04
C GLY A 127 -2.30 -8.81 4.52
N LEU A 128 -2.36 -7.74 3.72
CA LEU A 128 -1.17 -7.09 3.19
C LEU A 128 -0.31 -6.48 4.31
N LEU A 129 -0.92 -5.83 5.30
CA LEU A 129 -0.17 -5.26 6.43
C LEU A 129 0.49 -6.36 7.29
N ARG A 130 -0.22 -7.47 7.53
CA ARG A 130 0.33 -8.66 8.20
C ARG A 130 1.53 -9.22 7.45
N ARG A 131 1.48 -9.29 6.11
CA ARG A 131 2.61 -9.74 5.29
C ARG A 131 3.83 -8.85 5.47
N VAL A 132 3.65 -7.53 5.58
CA VAL A 132 4.75 -6.60 5.85
C VAL A 132 5.36 -6.84 7.23
N ALA A 133 4.54 -6.96 8.27
CA ALA A 133 5.00 -7.25 9.62
C ALA A 133 5.82 -8.56 9.68
N SER A 134 5.30 -9.63 9.06
CA SER A 134 6.01 -10.91 8.90
C SER A 134 7.34 -10.73 8.17
N GLN A 135 7.39 -9.96 7.08
CA GLN A 135 8.62 -9.72 6.33
C GLN A 135 9.66 -8.95 7.15
N ILE A 136 9.25 -7.98 7.97
CA ILE A 136 10.15 -7.26 8.88
C ILE A 136 10.80 -8.23 9.86
N ARG A 137 10.00 -9.11 10.48
CA ARG A 137 10.48 -10.14 11.41
C ARG A 137 11.43 -11.13 10.74
N LEU A 138 11.13 -11.56 9.52
CA LEU A 138 11.99 -12.47 8.75
C LEU A 138 13.33 -11.84 8.38
N ASN A 139 13.33 -10.56 7.98
CA ASN A 139 14.54 -9.91 7.50
C ASN A 139 15.52 -9.57 8.63
N ARG A 140 15.03 -9.08 9.78
CA ARG A 140 15.87 -8.56 10.87
C ARG A 140 15.23 -8.66 12.25
N GLY A 141 14.52 -9.76 12.53
CA GLY A 141 13.80 -9.97 13.80
C GLY A 141 14.65 -9.89 15.06
N GLU A 142 15.96 -10.08 14.97
CA GLU A 142 16.89 -9.93 16.11
C GLU A 142 17.14 -8.47 16.51
N SER A 143 16.85 -7.50 15.62
CA SER A 143 16.96 -6.09 15.96
C SER A 143 15.72 -5.63 16.74
N PRO A 144 15.88 -5.13 18.00
CA PRO A 144 14.73 -4.70 18.81
C PRO A 144 13.87 -3.64 18.13
N MET A 145 14.51 -2.74 17.37
CA MET A 145 13.82 -1.70 16.61
C MET A 145 12.91 -2.29 15.52
N TYR A 146 13.37 -3.30 14.78
CA TYR A 146 12.57 -3.94 13.73
C TYR A 146 11.42 -4.74 14.34
N ALA A 147 11.67 -5.44 15.45
CA ALA A 147 10.62 -6.14 16.19
C ALA A 147 9.52 -5.16 16.64
N GLN A 148 9.89 -4.01 17.22
CA GLN A 148 8.93 -2.99 17.65
C GLN A 148 8.08 -2.44 16.51
N VAL A 149 8.66 -2.22 15.32
CA VAL A 149 7.88 -1.78 14.15
C VAL A 149 6.92 -2.86 13.70
N ALA A 150 7.35 -4.12 13.64
CA ALA A 150 6.46 -5.24 13.29
C ALA A 150 5.31 -5.38 14.30
N ASP A 151 5.58 -5.25 15.60
CA ASP A 151 4.56 -5.29 16.64
C ASP A 151 3.57 -4.13 16.51
N SER A 152 4.06 -2.94 16.17
CA SER A 152 3.20 -1.76 15.92
C SER A 152 2.25 -1.99 14.74
N LEU A 153 2.72 -2.64 13.67
CA LEU A 153 1.88 -3.03 12.55
C LEU A 153 0.85 -4.10 12.93
N GLU A 154 1.22 -5.06 13.78
CA GLU A 154 0.27 -6.08 14.27
C GLU A 154 -0.77 -5.49 15.21
N GLN A 155 -0.43 -4.48 16.00
CA GLN A 155 -1.39 -3.77 16.85
C GLN A 155 -2.44 -3.02 16.04
N MET A 156 -2.08 -2.47 14.87
CA MET A 156 -3.06 -1.84 13.95
C MET A 156 -4.11 -2.83 13.45
N LEU A 157 -3.80 -4.14 13.44
CA LEU A 157 -4.72 -5.19 12.99
C LEU A 157 -5.73 -5.64 14.07
N MET A 158 -5.57 -5.17 15.31
CA MET A 158 -6.40 -5.56 16.47
C MET A 158 -7.44 -4.51 16.85
N GLN A 159 -7.54 -3.42 16.09
CA GLN A 159 -8.50 -2.33 16.29
C GLN A 159 -9.78 -2.61 15.48
#